data_AF-A0A1Q5FVI9-F1
#
_entry.id   AF-A0A1Q5FVI9-F1
#
_cell.length_a   1.000
_cell.length_b   1.000
_cell.length_c   1.000
_cell.angle_alpha   90.00
_cell.angle_beta   90.00
_cell.angle_gamma   90.00
#
_symmetry.space_group_name_H-M   'P 1'
#
loop_
_entity.id
_entity.type
_entity.pdbx_description
1 polymer ?
#
loop_
_entity_poly.entity_id
_entity_poly.type
_entity_poly.pdbx_seq_one_letter_code
_entity_poly.pdbx_strand_id
1 'polypeptide(L)'
;MIVVYTPAGGEPEQYDAKSLLTSEASIVARTVDMKWPEIKAGLVDEDLDAMRGVVWVLKKRHNAALRFGEFDPGVDEMVTRYDKDETESWFDAAFHLVGVDPETTVERVAIGLREAAPDAVADVEHALAYIEKRRAEVEAEEAAGKDPEPEPQPETSAPARKTSAKRTSQTSGPSS
;
A
#
# COMPACT_ATOMS: atom_id res chain seq x y z
N MET A 1 2.50 11.11 2.36
CA MET A 1 1.84 11.82 1.24
C MET A 1 2.64 13.04 0.89
N ILE A 2 2.95 13.20 -0.39
CA ILE A 2 3.58 14.36 -0.98
C ILE A 2 2.49 15.21 -1.65
N VAL A 3 2.48 16.52 -1.41
CA VAL A 3 1.67 17.45 -2.20
C VAL A 3 2.56 18.01 -3.30
N VAL A 4 2.15 17.84 -4.55
CA VAL A 4 2.81 18.43 -5.71
C VAL A 4 2.05 19.69 -6.09
N TYR A 5 2.70 20.84 -5.97
CA TYR A 5 2.16 22.14 -6.37
C TYR A 5 2.84 22.58 -7.67
N THR A 6 2.05 22.77 -8.73
CA THR A 6 2.52 23.26 -10.03
C THR A 6 1.92 24.64 -10.29
N PRO A 7 2.64 25.74 -9.98
CA PRO A 7 2.16 27.08 -10.28
C PRO A 7 1.88 27.27 -11.77
N ALA A 8 0.91 28.11 -12.13
CA ALA A 8 0.69 28.51 -13.52
C ALA A 8 1.98 28.93 -14.24
N GLY A 9 2.42 28.13 -15.21
CA GLY A 9 3.63 28.37 -16.00
C GLY A 9 4.95 28.17 -15.26
N GLY A 10 4.92 27.57 -14.06
CA GLY A 10 6.09 27.20 -13.27
C GLY A 10 6.41 25.71 -13.33
N GLU A 11 7.54 25.34 -12.71
CA GLU A 11 7.92 23.95 -12.53
C GLU A 11 7.18 23.33 -11.33
N PRO A 12 6.89 22.02 -11.36
CA PRO A 12 6.32 21.31 -10.21
C PRO A 12 7.21 21.37 -8.97
N GLU A 13 6.62 21.69 -7.84
CA GLU A 13 7.27 21.74 -6.54
C GLU A 13 6.69 20.64 -5.63
N GLN A 14 7.54 19.88 -4.93
CA GLN A 14 7.11 18.78 -4.06
C GLN A 14 7.22 19.14 -2.58
N TYR A 15 6.17 18.84 -1.82
CA TYR A 15 6.06 19.15 -0.40
C TYR A 15 5.67 17.92 0.40
N ASP A 16 6.58 17.43 1.24
CA ASP A 16 6.32 16.28 2.11
C ASP A 16 5.55 16.69 3.37
N ALA A 17 4.31 16.23 3.50
CA ALA A 17 3.48 16.48 4.67
C ALA A 17 4.02 15.79 5.95
N LYS A 18 4.77 14.68 5.81
CA LYS A 18 5.43 13.99 6.95
C LYS A 18 6.58 14.82 7.53
N SER A 19 7.12 15.77 6.77
CA SER A 19 8.18 16.67 7.22
C SER A 19 7.69 17.80 8.14
N LEU A 20 6.38 17.92 8.36
CA LEU A 20 5.80 18.93 9.24
C LEU A 20 6.18 18.69 10.70
N LEU A 21 6.59 19.77 11.36
CA LEU A 21 6.75 19.80 12.81
C LEU A 21 5.38 19.90 13.48
N THR A 22 5.27 19.45 14.74
CA THR A 22 4.03 19.55 15.52
C THR A 22 3.47 20.98 15.60
N SER A 23 4.35 21.98 15.71
CA SER A 23 3.97 23.39 15.72
C SER A 23 3.38 23.85 14.38
N GLU A 24 3.93 23.37 13.27
CA GLU A 24 3.48 23.66 11.91
C GLU A 24 2.14 22.98 11.64
N ALA A 25 2.00 21.70 11.99
CA ALA A 25 0.72 20.99 11.91
C ALA A 25 -0.39 21.70 12.71
N SER A 26 -0.06 22.23 13.90
CA SER A 26 -0.99 23.04 14.70
C SER A 26 -1.36 24.37 14.02
N ILE A 27 -0.42 24.99 13.30
CA ILE A 27 -0.69 26.20 12.52
C ILE A 27 -1.63 25.88 11.36
N VAL A 28 -1.38 24.80 10.61
CA VAL A 28 -2.27 24.33 9.52
C VAL A 28 -3.68 24.12 10.06
N ALA A 29 -3.82 23.29 11.10
CA ALA A 29 -5.11 22.97 11.73
C ALA A 29 -5.95 24.20 12.10
N ARG A 30 -5.33 25.22 12.71
CA ARG A 30 -6.04 26.47 13.04
C ARG A 30 -6.34 27.34 11.83
N THR A 31 -5.53 27.27 10.78
CA THR A 31 -5.68 28.14 9.61
C THR A 31 -6.82 27.68 8.71
N VAL A 32 -6.98 26.36 8.56
CA VAL A 32 -8.02 25.76 7.72
C VAL A 32 -9.23 25.26 8.53
N ASP A 33 -9.23 25.49 9.84
CA ASP A 33 -10.29 25.08 10.78
C ASP A 33 -10.63 23.57 10.73
N MET A 34 -9.58 22.74 10.61
CA MET A 34 -9.70 21.27 10.60
C MET A 34 -8.80 20.66 11.67
N LYS A 35 -9.21 19.52 12.23
CA LYS A 35 -8.34 18.73 13.11
C LYS A 35 -7.28 18.01 12.28
N TRP A 36 -6.14 17.74 12.90
CA TRP A 36 -5.04 17.05 12.22
C TRP A 36 -5.42 15.70 11.57
N PRO A 37 -6.25 14.84 12.18
CA PRO A 37 -6.72 13.62 11.51
C PRO A 37 -7.55 13.89 10.24
N GLU A 38 -8.37 14.94 10.24
CA GLU A 38 -9.17 15.36 9.09
C GLU A 38 -8.28 15.89 7.97
N ILE A 39 -7.24 16.66 8.31
CA ILE A 39 -6.23 17.12 7.33
C ILE A 39 -5.53 15.93 6.68
N LYS A 40 -5.10 14.94 7.46
CA LYS A 40 -4.43 13.75 6.90
C LYS A 40 -5.35 12.95 5.97
N ALA A 41 -6.63 12.82 6.30
CA ALA A 41 -7.61 12.19 5.43
C ALA A 41 -7.82 13.04 4.16
N GLY A 42 -7.95 14.36 4.31
CA GLY A 42 -8.05 15.30 3.20
C GLY A 42 -6.87 15.24 2.23
N LEU A 43 -5.64 14.96 2.69
CA LEU A 43 -4.52 14.74 1.77
C LEU A 43 -4.68 13.48 0.90
N VAL A 44 -5.40 12.45 1.38
CA VAL A 44 -5.71 11.25 0.59
C VAL A 44 -6.82 11.54 -0.42
N ASP A 45 -7.81 12.34 -0.02
CA ASP A 45 -8.97 12.69 -0.84
C ASP A 45 -8.78 13.98 -1.68
N GLU A 46 -7.55 14.51 -1.73
CA GLU A 46 -7.20 15.78 -2.41
C GLU A 46 -8.06 16.98 -1.99
N ASP A 47 -8.37 17.09 -0.70
CA ASP A 47 -9.04 18.26 -0.12
C ASP A 47 -8.18 19.52 -0.29
N LEU A 48 -8.75 20.52 -0.97
CA LEU A 48 -8.04 21.74 -1.36
C LEU A 48 -7.52 22.53 -0.16
N ASP A 49 -8.30 22.62 0.93
CA ASP A 49 -7.91 23.36 2.12
C ASP A 49 -6.79 22.63 2.87
N ALA A 50 -6.89 21.30 3.00
CA ALA A 50 -5.83 20.47 3.57
C ALA A 50 -4.50 20.61 2.80
N MET A 51 -4.53 20.46 1.47
CA MET A 51 -3.35 20.61 0.61
C MET A 51 -2.77 22.02 0.70
N ARG A 52 -3.61 23.05 0.53
CA ARG A 52 -3.22 24.46 0.59
C ARG A 52 -2.57 24.80 1.92
N GLY A 53 -3.17 24.36 3.01
CA GLY A 53 -2.69 24.60 4.37
C GLY A 53 -1.29 24.04 4.58
N VAL A 54 -1.06 22.78 4.18
CA VAL A 54 0.25 22.12 4.28
C VAL A 54 1.31 22.83 3.45
N VAL A 55 1.05 23.06 2.17
CA VAL A 55 2.02 23.71 1.26
C VAL A 55 2.34 25.12 1.73
N TRP A 56 1.34 25.90 2.13
CA TRP A 56 1.54 27.26 2.64
C TRP A 56 2.52 27.29 3.81
N VAL A 57 2.30 26.43 4.81
CA VAL A 57 3.14 26.41 6.02
C VAL A 57 4.57 25.99 5.69
N LEU A 58 4.77 25.06 4.75
CA LEU A 58 6.09 24.64 4.30
C LEU A 58 6.80 25.75 3.49
N LYS A 59 6.08 26.45 2.60
CA LYS A 59 6.61 27.62 1.88
C LYS A 59 7.04 28.73 2.83
N LYS A 60 6.36 28.89 3.98
CA LYS A 60 6.76 29.88 4.99
C LYS A 60 8.15 29.66 5.59
N ARG A 61 8.73 28.45 5.50
CA ARG A 61 10.12 28.21 5.91
C ARG A 61 11.11 29.05 5.10
N HIS A 62 10.79 29.31 3.83
CA HIS A 62 11.63 30.09 2.91
C HIS A 62 11.09 31.50 2.65
N ASN A 63 9.81 31.75 2.94
CA ASN A 63 9.18 33.06 2.87
C ASN A 63 8.31 33.34 4.11
N ALA A 64 8.94 33.77 5.21
CA ALA A 64 8.26 33.97 6.48
C ALA A 64 7.12 35.02 6.43
N ALA A 65 7.17 35.95 5.47
CA ALA A 65 6.17 37.00 5.29
C ALA A 65 4.91 36.52 4.54
N LEU A 66 4.95 35.36 3.88
CA LEU A 66 3.84 34.81 3.10
C LEU A 66 2.58 34.64 3.96
N ARG A 67 1.51 35.34 3.59
CA ARG A 67 0.21 35.23 4.25
C ARG A 67 -0.61 34.12 3.61
N PHE A 68 -1.52 33.51 4.38
CA PHE A 68 -2.34 32.40 3.88
C PHE A 68 -3.21 32.83 2.69
N GLY A 69 -3.86 34.00 2.79
CA GLY A 69 -4.68 34.55 1.70
C GLY A 69 -3.89 35.04 0.48
N GLU A 70 -2.56 35.10 0.54
CA GLU A 70 -1.70 35.40 -0.62
C GLU A 70 -1.28 34.12 -1.36
N PHE A 71 -1.37 32.97 -0.71
CA PHE A 71 -1.13 31.67 -1.31
C PHE A 71 -2.47 31.05 -1.70
N ASP A 72 -2.90 31.29 -2.93
CA ASP A 72 -4.20 30.87 -3.48
C ASP A 72 -3.99 30.10 -4.79
N PRO A 73 -3.51 28.84 -4.71
CA PRO A 73 -3.30 28.01 -5.89
C PRO A 73 -4.62 27.70 -6.59
N GLY A 74 -4.55 27.51 -7.91
CA GLY A 74 -5.68 27.03 -8.71
C GLY A 74 -6.09 25.61 -8.31
N VAL A 75 -7.34 25.25 -8.61
CA VAL A 75 -7.93 23.94 -8.24
C VAL A 75 -7.11 22.77 -8.80
N ASP A 76 -6.61 22.90 -10.03
CA ASP A 76 -5.81 21.87 -10.71
C ASP A 76 -4.30 22.08 -10.53
N GLU A 77 -3.87 23.04 -9.71
CA GLU A 77 -2.44 23.32 -9.47
C GLU A 77 -1.86 22.47 -8.34
N MET A 78 -2.68 21.72 -7.60
CA MET A 78 -2.23 20.84 -6.52
C MET A 78 -2.81 19.45 -6.66
N VAL A 79 -1.95 18.45 -6.51
CA VAL A 79 -2.33 17.04 -6.45
C VAL A 79 -1.54 16.36 -5.34
N THR A 80 -2.05 15.24 -4.83
CA THR A 80 -1.27 14.42 -3.90
C THR A 80 -0.70 13.18 -4.56
N ARG A 81 0.43 12.75 -4.03
CA ARG A 81 1.18 11.58 -4.51
C ARG A 81 1.64 10.78 -3.30
N TYR A 82 1.61 9.45 -3.42
CA TYR A 82 2.17 8.57 -2.42
C TYR A 82 3.68 8.78 -2.32
N ASP A 83 4.16 8.84 -1.08
CA ASP A 83 5.59 8.71 -0.85
C ASP A 83 6.03 7.25 -0.96
N LYS A 84 7.33 7.02 -0.77
CA LYS A 84 7.95 5.72 -0.92
C LYS A 84 7.27 4.64 -0.08
N ASP A 85 7.10 4.87 1.22
CA ASP A 85 6.58 3.85 2.15
C ASP A 85 5.09 3.57 1.88
N GLU A 86 4.34 4.61 1.53
CA GLU A 86 2.93 4.49 1.14
C GLU A 86 2.77 3.73 -0.18
N THR A 87 3.66 3.98 -1.15
CA THR A 87 3.71 3.27 -2.43
C THR A 87 3.94 1.78 -2.24
N GLU A 88 4.95 1.42 -1.44
CA GLU A 88 5.25 0.01 -1.12
C GLU A 88 4.06 -0.66 -0.44
N SER A 89 3.45 0.00 0.55
CA SER A 89 2.27 -0.52 1.26
C SER A 89 1.07 -0.73 0.33
N TRP A 90 0.82 0.20 -0.59
CA TRP A 90 -0.25 0.11 -1.57
C TRP A 90 0.00 -1.05 -2.55
N PHE A 91 1.22 -1.18 -3.06
CA PHE A 91 1.58 -2.26 -3.97
C PHE A 91 1.52 -3.62 -3.30
N ASP A 92 1.99 -3.74 -2.06
CA ASP A 92 1.84 -4.97 -1.28
C ASP A 92 0.38 -5.36 -1.11
N ALA A 93 -0.50 -4.41 -0.80
CA ALA A 93 -1.94 -4.68 -0.71
C ALA A 93 -2.53 -5.17 -2.04
N ALA A 94 -2.08 -4.62 -3.17
CA ALA A 94 -2.51 -5.04 -4.49
C ALA A 94 -2.04 -6.47 -4.84
N PHE A 95 -0.77 -6.80 -4.54
CA PHE A 95 -0.26 -8.16 -4.77
C PHE A 95 -0.88 -9.21 -3.85
N HIS A 96 -1.36 -8.84 -2.66
CA HIS A 96 -2.13 -9.76 -1.80
C HIS A 96 -3.47 -10.22 -2.41
N LEU A 97 -3.96 -9.54 -3.45
CA LEU A 97 -5.19 -9.94 -4.15
C LEU A 97 -4.95 -11.04 -5.19
N VAL A 98 -3.69 -11.34 -5.53
CA VAL A 98 -3.36 -12.42 -6.45
C VAL A 98 -3.85 -13.75 -5.88
N GLY A 99 -4.59 -14.51 -6.69
CA GLY A 99 -5.13 -15.81 -6.29
C GLY A 99 -6.34 -15.75 -5.36
N VAL A 100 -6.76 -14.57 -4.89
CA VAL A 100 -8.04 -14.38 -4.18
C VAL A 100 -9.22 -14.52 -5.15
N ASP A 101 -9.07 -13.96 -6.35
CA ASP A 101 -10.00 -14.09 -7.46
C ASP A 101 -9.28 -14.69 -8.68
N PRO A 102 -9.89 -15.68 -9.39
CA PRO A 102 -9.23 -16.33 -10.54
C PRO A 102 -8.84 -15.40 -11.68
N GLU A 103 -9.45 -14.22 -11.81
CA GLU A 103 -9.09 -13.25 -12.85
C GLU A 103 -7.97 -12.29 -12.41
N THR A 104 -7.60 -12.30 -11.12
CA THR A 104 -6.55 -11.45 -10.55
C THR A 104 -5.21 -12.18 -10.57
N THR A 105 -4.52 -12.06 -11.71
CA THR A 105 -3.19 -12.65 -11.93
C THR A 105 -2.08 -11.67 -11.56
N VAL A 106 -0.87 -12.18 -11.26
CA VAL A 106 0.32 -11.37 -10.99
C VAL A 106 0.58 -10.35 -12.11
N GLU A 107 0.54 -10.79 -13.37
CA GLU A 107 0.76 -9.92 -14.52
C GLU A 107 -0.28 -8.80 -14.61
N ARG A 108 -1.56 -9.11 -14.36
CA ARG A 108 -2.64 -8.12 -14.40
C ARG A 108 -2.46 -7.06 -13.31
N VAL A 109 -2.09 -7.47 -12.10
CA VAL A 109 -1.77 -6.54 -11.01
C VAL A 109 -0.57 -5.68 -11.38
N ALA A 110 0.52 -6.27 -11.87
CA ALA A 110 1.72 -5.53 -12.27
C ALA A 110 1.42 -4.49 -13.37
N ILE A 111 0.68 -4.86 -14.41
CA ILE A 111 0.26 -3.93 -15.47
C ILE A 111 -0.56 -2.78 -14.88
N GLY A 112 -1.59 -3.08 -14.08
CA GLY A 112 -2.44 -2.05 -13.49
C GLY A 112 -1.66 -1.08 -12.59
N LEU A 113 -0.71 -1.58 -11.80
CA LEU A 113 0.15 -0.73 -10.98
C LEU A 113 1.11 0.14 -11.82
N ARG A 114 1.70 -0.41 -12.91
CA ARG A 114 2.56 0.37 -13.81
C ARG A 114 1.79 1.48 -14.53
N GLU A 115 0.54 1.21 -14.92
CA GLU A 115 -0.33 2.22 -15.56
C GLU A 115 -0.74 3.31 -14.57
N ALA A 116 -1.00 2.97 -13.31
CA ALA A 116 -1.40 3.93 -12.29
C ALA A 116 -0.24 4.74 -11.70
N ALA A 117 0.99 4.19 -11.70
CA ALA A 117 2.13 4.78 -11.00
C ALA A 117 2.43 6.25 -11.39
N PRO A 118 2.47 6.66 -12.68
CA PRO A 118 2.81 8.04 -13.07
C PRO A 118 1.90 9.10 -12.43
N ASP A 119 0.64 8.75 -12.17
CA ASP A 119 -0.36 9.65 -11.62
C ASP A 119 -0.56 9.46 -10.10
N ALA A 120 0.01 8.43 -9.49
CA ALA A 120 -0.26 8.10 -8.08
C ALA A 120 0.95 8.31 -7.16
N VAL A 121 2.18 8.22 -7.66
CA VAL A 121 3.39 8.16 -6.81
C VAL A 121 4.35 9.30 -7.09
N ALA A 122 5.11 9.71 -6.08
CA ALA A 122 6.09 10.79 -6.22
C ALA A 122 7.41 10.32 -6.88
N ASP A 123 7.79 9.05 -6.66
CA ASP A 123 9.00 8.43 -7.19
C ASP A 123 8.65 7.24 -8.10
N VAL A 124 8.48 7.54 -9.39
CA VAL A 124 8.06 6.55 -10.39
C VAL A 124 9.17 5.51 -10.63
N GLU A 125 10.44 5.88 -10.54
CA GLU A 125 11.55 4.95 -10.76
C GLU A 125 11.57 3.88 -9.66
N HIS A 126 11.47 4.30 -8.39
CA HIS A 126 11.34 3.38 -7.27
C HIS A 126 10.09 2.51 -7.40
N ALA A 127 8.95 3.09 -7.77
CA ALA A 127 7.70 2.37 -7.94
C ALA A 127 7.83 1.22 -8.98
N LEU A 128 8.40 1.51 -10.15
CA LEU A 128 8.60 0.50 -11.21
C LEU A 128 9.56 -0.61 -10.76
N ALA A 129 10.67 -0.25 -10.11
CA ALA A 129 11.61 -1.23 -9.57
C ALA A 129 10.95 -2.14 -8.51
N TYR A 130 10.08 -1.57 -7.66
CA TYR A 130 9.38 -2.31 -6.63
C TYR A 130 8.33 -3.27 -7.21
N ILE A 131 7.59 -2.84 -8.25
CA ILE A 131 6.62 -3.70 -8.95
C ILE A 131 7.31 -4.95 -9.50
N GLU A 132 8.46 -4.81 -10.18
CA GLU A 132 9.18 -5.97 -10.72
C GLU A 132 9.70 -6.88 -9.61
N LYS A 133 10.20 -6.31 -8.51
CA LYS A 133 10.62 -7.07 -7.34
C LYS A 133 9.47 -7.92 -6.79
N ARG A 134 8.31 -7.32 -6.51
CA ARG A 134 7.16 -8.02 -5.92
C ARG A 134 6.58 -9.06 -6.87
N ARG A 135 6.51 -8.74 -8.16
CA ARG A 135 6.12 -9.71 -9.20
C ARG A 135 7.01 -10.96 -9.13
N ALA A 136 8.32 -10.80 -9.14
CA ALA A 136 9.25 -11.93 -9.11
C ALA A 136 9.14 -12.74 -7.81
N GLU A 137 8.92 -12.08 -6.67
CA GLU A 137 8.70 -12.74 -5.38
C GLU A 137 7.41 -13.59 -5.38
N VAL A 138 6.29 -13.05 -5.87
CA VAL A 138 5.02 -13.80 -5.93
C VAL A 138 5.09 -14.96 -6.93
N GLU A 139 5.70 -14.76 -8.11
CA GLU A 139 5.92 -15.84 -9.08
C GLU A 139 6.79 -16.97 -8.50
N ALA A 140 7.83 -16.62 -7.72
CA ALA A 140 8.67 -17.60 -7.04
C ALA A 140 7.90 -18.36 -5.94
N GLU A 141 7.05 -17.67 -5.19
CA GLU A 141 6.18 -18.28 -4.18
C GLU A 141 5.14 -19.24 -4.81
N GLU A 142 4.51 -18.86 -5.91
CA GLU A 142 3.59 -19.74 -6.66
C GLU A 142 4.29 -20.97 -7.24
N ALA A 143 5.55 -20.81 -7.69
CA ALA A 143 6.36 -21.93 -8.18
C ALA A 143 6.78 -22.87 -7.04
N ALA A 144 7.16 -22.32 -5.88
CA ALA A 144 7.55 -23.12 -4.70
C ALA A 144 6.35 -23.80 -4.02
N GLY A 145 5.15 -23.23 -4.11
CA GLY A 145 3.90 -23.82 -3.60
C GLY A 145 3.35 -24.98 -4.44
N LYS A 146 3.91 -25.22 -5.63
CA LYS A 146 3.65 -26.42 -6.44
C LYS A 146 4.75 -27.45 -6.17
N ASP A 147 4.59 -28.24 -5.09
CA ASP A 147 5.40 -29.46 -4.91
C ASP A 147 5.26 -30.36 -6.16
N PRO A 148 6.34 -31.01 -6.62
CA PRO A 148 6.30 -31.91 -7.76
C PRO A 148 5.37 -33.09 -7.48
N GLU A 149 4.53 -33.41 -8.47
CA GLU A 149 3.72 -34.62 -8.51
C GLU A 149 4.57 -35.83 -8.07
N PRO A 150 4.17 -36.58 -7.02
CA PRO A 150 4.98 -37.68 -6.53
C PRO A 150 5.13 -38.70 -7.66
N GLU A 151 6.37 -38.96 -8.08
CA GLU A 151 6.68 -40.00 -9.05
C GLU A 151 6.01 -41.31 -8.64
N PRO A 152 5.32 -42.02 -9.56
CA PRO A 152 4.66 -43.26 -9.24
C PRO A 152 5.72 -44.28 -8.80
N GLN A 153 5.73 -44.62 -7.50
CA GLN A 153 6.56 -45.70 -6.99
C GLN A 153 6.18 -47.01 -7.69
N PRO A 154 7.15 -47.81 -8.15
CA PRO A 154 6.86 -49.11 -8.74
C PRO A 154 6.28 -50.05 -7.67
N GLU A 155 5.04 -50.49 -7.91
CA GLU A 155 4.35 -51.52 -7.12
C GLU A 155 5.26 -52.75 -6.99
N THR A 156 5.69 -53.03 -5.76
CA THR A 156 6.30 -54.33 -5.42
C THR A 156 5.38 -55.08 -4.46
N SER A 157 4.61 -55.97 -5.06
CA SER A 157 3.91 -57.16 -4.55
C SER A 157 3.96 -57.45 -3.05
N ALA A 158 2.76 -57.58 -2.47
CA ALA A 158 2.49 -58.31 -1.23
C ALA A 158 2.88 -59.82 -1.35
N PRO A 159 2.98 -60.61 -0.24
CA PRO A 159 1.74 -61.13 0.36
C PRO A 159 1.72 -61.48 1.88
N ALA A 160 0.48 -61.65 2.36
CA ALA A 160 -0.07 -62.63 3.32
C ALA A 160 0.01 -62.43 4.86
N ARG A 161 -1.15 -62.02 5.40
CA ARG A 161 -1.94 -62.58 6.53
C ARG A 161 -1.22 -63.24 7.72
N LYS A 162 -1.62 -62.82 8.93
CA LYS A 162 -2.17 -63.73 9.97
C LYS A 162 -3.12 -63.00 10.95
N THR A 163 -4.26 -63.64 11.13
CA THR A 163 -5.38 -63.37 12.03
C THR A 163 -5.03 -63.59 13.51
N SER A 164 -5.58 -62.80 14.44
CA SER A 164 -6.24 -63.35 15.64
C SER A 164 -7.04 -62.28 16.39
N ALA A 165 -8.06 -62.74 17.11
CA ALA A 165 -9.23 -61.99 17.55
C ALA A 165 -9.26 -61.65 19.05
N LYS A 166 -10.20 -60.75 19.40
CA LYS A 166 -11.02 -60.73 20.64
C LYS A 166 -10.28 -60.16 21.88
N ARG A 167 -10.81 -59.20 22.66
CA ARG A 167 -12.02 -59.31 23.52
C ARG A 167 -12.28 -57.97 24.26
N THR A 168 -13.56 -57.74 24.56
CA THR A 168 -14.25 -56.79 25.49
C THR A 168 -13.47 -56.39 26.77
N SER A 169 -13.70 -55.23 27.41
CA SER A 169 -14.95 -54.78 28.05
C SER A 169 -14.94 -53.31 28.50
N GLN A 170 -16.15 -52.71 28.54
CA GLN A 170 -16.74 -51.73 29.49
C GLN A 170 -15.85 -51.19 30.64
N THR A 171 -15.94 -49.91 31.02
CA THR A 171 -16.93 -49.44 32.02
C THR A 171 -17.03 -47.90 32.04
N SER A 172 -18.26 -47.44 32.29
CA SER A 172 -18.76 -46.06 32.30
C SER A 172 -18.53 -45.28 33.61
N GLY A 173 -18.37 -43.95 33.47
CA GLY A 173 -18.94 -42.89 34.33
C GLY A 173 -18.22 -42.48 35.63
N PRO A 174 -18.70 -41.43 36.33
CA PRO A 174 -19.06 -40.08 35.84
C PRO A 174 -18.50 -38.95 36.75
N SER A 175 -18.87 -37.72 36.40
CA SER A 175 -18.61 -36.42 37.02
C SER A 175 -18.76 -36.28 38.55
N SER A 176 -17.99 -35.35 39.10
CA SER A 176 -18.43 -34.32 40.07
C SER A 176 -17.59 -33.07 39.85
#